data_AF-A0A7V5PRP8-F1
#
_entry.id   AF-A0A7V5PRP8-F1
#
_cell.length_a   1.000
_cell.length_b   1.000
_cell.length_c   1.000
_cell.angle_alpha   90.00
_cell.angle_beta   90.00
_cell.angle_gamma   90.00
#
_symmetry.space_group_name_H-M   'P 1'
#
loop_
_entity.id
_entity.type
_entity.pdbx_description
1 polymer ?
#
loop_
_entity_poly.entity_id
_entity_poly.type
_entity_poly.pdbx_seq_one_letter_code
_entity_poly.pdbx_strand_id
1 'polypeptide(L)'
;VVTDELSAKLCGRSRPTHFRGVTTIVAKLFNIIQPEVAVFGQKDAQQAIIIRRMIKDLNFDVRLIVAPIVREPDGLAMSSRNKYLSREEREQATVLYQSLKLAEQEFAKGNRNLDEIKRKMQQLIASRPQARIDYIEAVDALTLGAPKPGERDVLVALAVFFGKTRLIDNTILKGN
;
A
#
# COMPACT_ATOMS: atom_id res chain seq x y z
N VAL A 1 -5.01 19.52 -8.96
CA VAL A 1 -4.42 19.63 -7.60
C VAL A 1 -3.97 18.28 -7.09
N VAL A 2 -4.79 17.22 -7.17
CA VAL A 2 -4.27 15.85 -7.04
C VAL A 2 -3.63 15.48 -8.37
N THR A 3 -2.30 15.47 -8.42
CA THR A 3 -1.50 15.21 -9.61
C THR A 3 -1.88 13.87 -10.24
N ASP A 4 -2.24 13.91 -11.54
CA ASP A 4 -2.56 12.73 -12.36
C ASP A 4 -1.49 11.63 -12.21
N GLU A 5 -0.21 12.01 -12.05
CA GLU A 5 0.91 11.09 -11.92
C GLU A 5 0.88 10.18 -10.67
N LEU A 6 0.54 10.71 -9.49
CA LEU A 6 0.46 9.90 -8.26
C LEU A 6 -0.76 8.97 -8.28
N SER A 7 -1.86 9.47 -8.84
CA SER A 7 -3.10 8.70 -8.99
C SER A 7 -3.08 7.70 -10.13
N ALA A 8 -2.09 7.77 -11.04
CA ALA A 8 -1.93 6.85 -12.17
C ALA A 8 -0.94 5.70 -11.89
N LYS A 9 -0.33 5.63 -10.70
CA LYS A 9 0.58 4.55 -10.26
C LYS A 9 -0.14 3.54 -9.37
N LEU A 10 0.50 2.38 -9.11
CA LEU A 10 0.03 1.37 -8.15
C LEU A 10 -1.48 1.05 -8.31
N CYS A 11 -2.28 1.16 -7.24
CA CYS A 11 -3.72 0.91 -7.27
C CYS A 11 -4.47 1.83 -8.25
N GLY A 12 -3.91 3.00 -8.56
CA GLY A 12 -4.44 3.93 -9.52
C GLY A 12 -4.49 3.42 -10.95
N ARG A 13 -3.49 2.60 -11.35
CA ARG A 13 -3.45 1.94 -12.66
C ARG A 13 -4.66 1.04 -12.87
N SER A 14 -4.94 0.20 -11.87
CA SER A 14 -6.03 -0.78 -11.93
C SER A 14 -7.39 -0.19 -11.52
N ARG A 15 -7.44 1.08 -11.08
CA ARG A 15 -8.68 1.74 -10.59
C ARG A 15 -8.75 3.21 -11.09
N PRO A 16 -9.00 3.43 -12.39
CA PRO A 16 -9.17 4.76 -12.94
C PRO A 16 -10.17 5.58 -12.12
N THR A 17 -9.87 6.86 -11.88
CA THR A 17 -10.68 7.82 -11.11
C THR A 17 -10.82 7.57 -9.59
N HIS A 18 -10.35 6.44 -9.05
CA HIS A 18 -10.55 6.10 -7.65
C HIS A 18 -10.06 7.20 -6.68
N PHE A 19 -8.84 7.69 -6.88
CA PHE A 19 -8.26 8.71 -6.00
C PHE A 19 -8.88 10.10 -6.20
N ARG A 20 -9.47 10.38 -7.36
CA ARG A 20 -10.31 11.57 -7.55
C ARG A 20 -11.53 11.51 -6.64
N GLY A 21 -12.23 10.36 -6.61
CA GLY A 21 -13.35 10.16 -5.69
C GLY A 21 -12.95 10.30 -4.22
N VAL A 22 -11.85 9.67 -3.82
CA VAL A 22 -11.32 9.73 -2.44
C VAL A 22 -10.99 11.17 -2.04
N THR A 23 -10.24 11.90 -2.85
CA THR A 23 -9.82 13.26 -2.52
C THR A 23 -11.00 14.23 -2.51
N THR A 24 -11.97 14.08 -3.42
CA THR A 24 -13.22 14.86 -3.39
C THR A 24 -13.99 14.65 -2.09
N ILE A 25 -14.22 13.40 -1.68
CA ILE A 25 -15.00 13.16 -0.45
C ILE A 25 -14.24 13.59 0.80
N VAL A 26 -12.92 13.34 0.88
CA VAL A 26 -12.12 13.77 2.04
C VAL A 26 -12.05 15.29 2.12
N ALA A 27 -11.89 16.01 1.00
CA ALA A 27 -11.93 17.48 1.01
C ALA A 27 -13.28 18.01 1.50
N LYS A 28 -14.39 17.40 1.08
CA LYS A 28 -15.72 17.74 1.61
C LYS A 28 -15.80 17.51 3.12
N LEU A 29 -15.29 16.37 3.61
CA LEU A 29 -15.30 16.05 5.04
C LEU A 29 -14.42 17.00 5.86
N PHE A 30 -13.24 17.37 5.38
CA PHE A 30 -12.37 18.34 6.04
C PHE A 30 -13.04 19.72 6.15
N ASN A 31 -13.74 20.17 5.10
CA ASN A 31 -14.47 21.44 5.16
C ASN A 31 -15.67 21.41 6.12
N ILE A 32 -16.34 20.27 6.28
CA ILE A 32 -17.51 20.11 7.15
C ILE A 32 -17.08 19.97 8.62
N ILE A 33 -16.10 19.12 8.88
CA ILE A 33 -15.71 18.72 10.25
C ILE A 33 -14.63 19.64 10.81
N GLN A 34 -13.79 20.24 9.96
CA GLN A 34 -12.64 21.07 10.34
C GLN A 34 -11.74 20.41 11.41
N PRO A 35 -11.26 19.18 11.18
CA PRO A 35 -10.52 18.45 12.21
C PRO A 35 -9.10 18.99 12.37
N GLU A 36 -8.62 19.13 13.60
CA GLU A 36 -7.19 19.38 13.86
C GLU A 36 -6.31 18.18 13.43
N VAL A 37 -6.85 16.97 13.54
CA VAL A 37 -6.13 15.72 13.26
C VAL A 37 -6.99 14.79 12.42
N ALA A 38 -6.41 14.23 11.36
CA ALA A 38 -7.01 13.16 10.58
C ALA A 38 -6.10 11.92 10.57
N VAL A 39 -6.67 10.75 10.86
CA VAL A 39 -5.94 9.49 10.95
C VAL A 39 -6.28 8.60 9.75
N PHE A 40 -5.27 8.15 9.02
CA PHE A 40 -5.42 7.24 7.89
C PHE A 40 -4.50 6.02 8.08
N GLY A 41 -4.98 4.83 7.72
CA GLY A 41 -4.18 3.61 7.88
C GLY A 41 -3.08 3.47 6.82
N GLN A 42 -1.89 3.03 7.24
CA GLN A 42 -0.75 2.74 6.35
C GLN A 42 -1.08 1.67 5.30
N LYS A 43 -2.04 0.77 5.58
CA LYS A 43 -2.44 -0.29 4.64
C LYS A 43 -2.79 0.27 3.26
N ASP A 44 -3.44 1.42 3.23
CA ASP A 44 -3.72 2.18 2.02
C ASP A 44 -2.63 3.26 1.78
N ALA A 45 -1.36 2.86 1.74
CA ALA A 45 -0.20 3.77 1.73
C ALA A 45 -0.28 4.85 0.63
N GLN A 46 -0.67 4.45 -0.60
CA GLN A 46 -0.87 5.38 -1.70
C GLN A 46 -1.95 6.43 -1.38
N GLN A 47 -3.05 6.04 -0.72
CA GLN A 47 -4.07 6.98 -0.27
C GLN A 47 -3.51 7.95 0.76
N ALA A 48 -2.79 7.46 1.77
CA ALA A 48 -2.20 8.33 2.79
C ALA A 48 -1.22 9.36 2.18
N ILE A 49 -0.42 8.95 1.19
CA ILE A 49 0.50 9.86 0.45
C ILE A 49 -0.29 10.89 -0.36
N ILE A 50 -1.34 10.46 -1.06
CA ILE A 50 -2.21 11.37 -1.85
C ILE A 50 -2.92 12.37 -0.93
N ILE A 51 -3.43 11.93 0.22
CA ILE A 51 -4.07 12.81 1.21
C ILE A 51 -3.06 13.79 1.81
N ARG A 52 -1.84 13.34 2.14
CA ARG A 52 -0.76 14.22 2.60
C ARG A 52 -0.47 15.33 1.58
N ARG A 53 -0.40 14.96 0.30
CA ARG A 53 -0.18 15.91 -0.79
C ARG A 53 -1.35 16.88 -0.93
N MET A 54 -2.59 16.38 -0.86
CA MET A 54 -3.80 17.19 -0.91
C MET A 54 -3.85 18.21 0.22
N ILE A 55 -3.53 17.80 1.45
CA ILE A 55 -3.47 18.70 2.62
C ILE A 55 -2.50 19.85 2.35
N LYS A 56 -1.29 19.52 1.88
CA LYS A 56 -0.27 20.51 1.55
C LYS A 56 -0.70 21.45 0.43
N ASP A 57 -1.18 20.91 -0.70
CA ASP A 57 -1.45 21.69 -1.91
C ASP A 57 -2.70 22.57 -1.78
N LEU A 58 -3.64 22.21 -0.91
CA LEU A 58 -4.86 22.98 -0.64
C LEU A 58 -4.78 23.80 0.65
N ASN A 59 -3.63 23.81 1.31
CA ASN A 59 -3.41 24.52 2.58
C ASN A 59 -4.46 24.17 3.66
N PHE A 60 -4.84 22.89 3.74
CA PHE A 60 -5.70 22.44 4.84
C PHE A 60 -4.92 22.49 6.16
N ASP A 61 -5.49 23.15 7.18
CA ASP A 61 -4.96 23.16 8.54
C ASP A 61 -5.33 21.86 9.29
N VAL A 62 -4.85 20.73 8.76
CA VAL A 62 -5.15 19.39 9.28
C VAL A 62 -3.85 18.61 9.44
N ARG A 63 -3.57 18.12 10.64
CA ARG A 63 -2.43 17.23 10.88
C ARG A 63 -2.77 15.79 10.50
N LEU A 64 -2.03 15.25 9.54
CA LEU A 64 -2.19 13.84 9.13
C LEU A 64 -1.37 12.88 10.00
N ILE A 65 -2.03 11.90 10.60
CA ILE A 65 -1.39 10.75 11.26
C ILE A 65 -1.59 9.50 10.39
N VAL A 66 -0.49 8.79 10.11
CA VAL A 66 -0.53 7.50 9.41
C VAL A 66 -0.45 6.39 10.45
N ALA A 67 -1.56 5.69 10.69
CA ALA A 67 -1.61 4.61 11.68
C ALA A 67 -0.99 3.31 11.12
N PRO A 68 -0.26 2.53 11.93
CA PRO A 68 0.31 1.25 11.51
C PRO A 68 -0.74 0.26 10.97
N ILE A 69 -0.28 -0.70 10.16
CA ILE A 69 -1.15 -1.77 9.66
C ILE A 69 -1.52 -2.69 10.82
N VAL A 70 -2.81 -2.75 11.15
CA VAL A 70 -3.35 -3.75 12.07
C VAL A 70 -3.51 -5.08 11.31
N ARG A 71 -3.04 -6.16 11.93
CA ARG A 71 -3.01 -7.50 11.34
C ARG A 71 -3.80 -8.47 12.20
N GLU A 72 -4.41 -9.45 11.55
CA GLU A 72 -4.96 -10.63 12.21
C GLU A 72 -3.82 -11.48 12.82
N PRO A 73 -4.10 -12.43 13.74
CA PRO A 73 -3.05 -13.20 14.42
C PRO A 73 -2.08 -13.94 13.50
N ASP A 74 -2.52 -14.30 12.29
CA ASP A 74 -1.72 -14.96 11.26
C ASP A 74 -1.00 -13.99 10.30
N GLY A 75 -1.05 -12.70 10.60
CA GLY A 75 -0.35 -11.64 9.89
C GLY A 75 -1.11 -11.03 8.71
N LEU A 76 -2.27 -11.57 8.31
CA LEU A 76 -3.06 -10.95 7.25
C LEU A 76 -3.49 -9.53 7.66
N ALA A 77 -3.28 -8.54 6.80
CA ALA A 77 -3.74 -7.18 7.06
C ALA A 77 -5.27 -7.13 7.23
N MET A 78 -5.75 -6.56 8.33
CA MET A 78 -7.18 -6.48 8.62
C MET A 78 -7.91 -5.71 7.51
N SER A 79 -9.00 -6.29 7.01
CA SER A 79 -9.77 -5.73 5.91
C SER A 79 -11.24 -6.12 6.06
N SER A 80 -12.15 -5.17 5.85
CA SER A 80 -13.56 -5.51 5.68
C SER A 80 -13.80 -6.45 4.49
N ARG A 81 -12.86 -6.52 3.53
CA ARG A 81 -12.89 -7.45 2.40
C ARG A 81 -12.48 -8.88 2.76
N ASN A 82 -11.86 -9.12 3.92
CA ASN A 82 -11.45 -10.48 4.32
C ASN A 82 -12.67 -11.41 4.48
N LYS A 83 -13.84 -10.85 4.83
CA LYS A 83 -15.11 -11.58 4.92
C LYS A 83 -15.63 -12.15 3.58
N TYR A 84 -15.06 -11.71 2.45
CA TYR A 84 -15.44 -12.19 1.12
C TYR A 84 -14.61 -13.38 0.67
N LEU A 85 -13.58 -13.75 1.42
CA LEU A 85 -12.73 -14.89 1.11
C LEU A 85 -13.44 -16.18 1.51
N SER A 86 -13.34 -17.22 0.68
CA SER A 86 -13.57 -18.59 1.15
C SER A 86 -12.55 -18.95 2.24
N ARG A 87 -12.77 -20.07 2.93
CA ARG A 87 -11.81 -20.57 3.92
C ARG A 87 -10.43 -20.80 3.30
N GLU A 88 -10.40 -21.45 2.14
CA GLU A 88 -9.18 -21.76 1.39
C GLU A 88 -8.49 -20.49 0.90
N GLU A 89 -9.26 -19.53 0.38
CA GLU A 89 -8.73 -18.22 -0.06
C GLU A 89 -8.13 -17.45 1.11
N ARG A 90 -8.77 -17.51 2.28
CA ARG A 90 -8.32 -16.84 3.51
C ARG A 90 -7.02 -17.44 4.03
N GLU A 91 -6.88 -18.76 4.02
CA GLU A 91 -5.65 -19.44 4.41
C GLU A 91 -4.50 -19.07 3.44
N GLN A 92 -4.77 -19.07 2.14
CA GLN A 92 -3.78 -18.70 1.12
C GLN A 92 -3.38 -17.21 1.18
N ALA A 93 -4.29 -16.30 1.55
CA ALA A 93 -4.03 -14.87 1.61
C ALA A 93 -2.92 -14.47 2.59
N THR A 94 -2.61 -15.31 3.57
CA THR A 94 -1.48 -15.10 4.50
C THR A 94 -0.13 -15.00 3.80
N VAL A 95 -0.01 -15.54 2.57
CA VAL A 95 1.20 -15.44 1.73
C VAL A 95 1.61 -13.99 1.45
N LEU A 96 0.65 -13.05 1.45
CA LEU A 96 0.94 -11.63 1.24
C LEU A 96 1.88 -11.10 2.32
N TYR A 97 1.56 -11.38 3.58
CA TYR A 97 2.40 -10.96 4.70
C TYR A 97 3.76 -11.68 4.68
N GLN A 98 3.77 -12.98 4.37
CA GLN A 98 5.00 -13.76 4.23
C GLN A 98 5.92 -13.17 3.15
N SER A 99 5.37 -12.73 2.03
CA SER A 99 6.13 -12.09 0.95
C SER A 99 6.72 -10.74 1.36
N LEU A 100 6.01 -9.95 2.15
CA LEU A 100 6.54 -8.69 2.69
C LEU A 100 7.65 -8.95 3.71
N LYS A 101 7.50 -9.99 4.54
CA LYS A 101 8.55 -10.42 5.46
C LYS A 101 9.80 -10.90 4.74
N LEU A 102 9.65 -11.60 3.62
CA LEU A 102 10.76 -11.95 2.74
C LEU A 102 11.47 -10.69 2.23
N ALA A 103 10.72 -9.67 1.77
CA ALA A 103 11.32 -8.43 1.30
C ALA A 103 12.09 -7.69 2.41
N GLU A 104 11.51 -7.61 3.61
CA GLU A 104 12.18 -7.05 4.80
C GLU A 104 13.49 -7.79 5.12
N GLN A 105 13.47 -9.13 5.09
CA GLN A 105 14.64 -9.95 5.38
C GLN A 105 15.74 -9.82 4.34
N GLU A 106 15.41 -9.84 3.05
CA GLU A 106 16.36 -9.64 1.96
C GLU A 106 17.03 -8.26 2.08
N PHE A 107 16.23 -7.23 2.32
CA PHE A 107 16.75 -5.88 2.49
C PHE A 107 17.62 -5.76 3.75
N ALA A 108 17.23 -6.37 4.87
CA ALA A 108 18.03 -6.40 6.09
C ALA A 108 19.40 -7.10 5.90
N LYS A 109 19.46 -8.12 5.01
CA LYS A 109 20.71 -8.82 4.64
C LYS A 109 21.61 -8.03 3.69
N GLY A 110 21.24 -6.80 3.33
CA GLY A 110 22.02 -5.95 2.42
C GLY A 110 21.64 -6.09 0.95
N ASN A 111 20.63 -6.90 0.60
CA ASN A 111 20.14 -6.93 -0.78
C ASN A 111 19.48 -5.57 -1.10
N ARG A 112 20.05 -4.84 -2.05
CA ARG A 112 19.51 -3.56 -2.55
C ARG A 112 18.91 -3.69 -3.95
N ASN A 113 18.94 -4.89 -4.54
CA ASN A 113 18.34 -5.17 -5.83
C ASN A 113 16.82 -5.37 -5.67
N LEU A 114 16.06 -4.27 -5.76
CA LEU A 114 14.61 -4.29 -5.60
C LEU A 114 13.90 -5.18 -6.64
N ASP A 115 14.43 -5.31 -7.84
CA ASP A 115 13.85 -6.20 -8.86
C ASP A 115 14.08 -7.68 -8.53
N GLU A 116 15.21 -8.05 -7.93
CA GLU A 116 15.41 -9.38 -7.38
C GLU A 116 14.45 -9.66 -6.23
N ILE A 117 14.31 -8.73 -5.28
CA ILE A 117 13.39 -8.86 -4.15
C ILE A 117 11.95 -9.05 -4.65
N LYS A 118 11.49 -8.21 -5.60
CA LYS A 118 10.17 -8.34 -6.21
C LYS A 118 9.98 -9.70 -6.89
N ARG A 119 10.99 -10.22 -7.61
CA ARG A 119 10.92 -11.56 -8.23
C ARG A 119 10.75 -12.67 -7.19
N LYS A 120 11.47 -12.62 -6.07
CA LYS A 120 11.31 -13.59 -4.97
C LYS A 120 9.91 -13.52 -4.36
N MET A 121 9.37 -12.31 -4.16
CA MET A 121 7.99 -12.13 -3.69
C MET A 121 6.98 -12.70 -4.68
N GLN A 122 7.15 -12.44 -5.99
CA GLN A 122 6.29 -12.97 -7.05
C GLN A 122 6.25 -14.49 -7.04
N GLN A 123 7.41 -15.14 -6.94
CA GLN A 123 7.51 -16.61 -6.87
C GLN A 123 6.79 -17.18 -5.65
N LEU A 124 6.98 -16.56 -4.48
CA LEU A 124 6.32 -17.00 -3.25
C LEU A 124 4.80 -16.87 -3.34
N ILE A 125 4.29 -15.75 -3.85
CA ILE A 125 2.84 -15.55 -4.02
C ILE A 125 2.28 -16.51 -5.08
N ALA A 126 2.99 -16.72 -6.19
CA ALA A 126 2.57 -17.65 -7.25
C ALA A 126 2.51 -19.12 -6.81
N SER A 127 3.13 -19.48 -5.67
CA SER A 127 2.99 -20.81 -5.07
C SER A 127 1.59 -21.08 -4.49
N ARG A 128 0.70 -20.07 -4.46
CA ARG A 128 -0.69 -20.19 -4.01
C ARG A 128 -1.62 -20.22 -5.23
N PRO A 129 -2.30 -21.34 -5.52
CA PRO A 129 -3.10 -21.49 -6.74
C PRO A 129 -4.20 -20.45 -6.93
N GLN A 130 -4.76 -19.90 -5.85
CA GLN A 130 -5.83 -18.90 -5.93
C GLN A 130 -5.31 -17.46 -6.05
N ALA A 131 -3.99 -17.24 -5.92
CA ALA A 131 -3.40 -15.92 -5.97
C ALA A 131 -3.16 -15.47 -7.42
N ARG A 132 -3.76 -14.35 -7.80
CA ARG A 132 -3.47 -13.66 -9.06
C ARG A 132 -2.94 -12.26 -8.76
N ILE A 133 -1.65 -12.05 -9.03
CA ILE A 133 -0.97 -10.77 -8.78
C ILE A 133 -1.52 -9.71 -9.74
N ASP A 134 -1.92 -8.56 -9.18
CA ASP A 134 -2.24 -7.34 -9.93
C ASP A 134 -0.95 -6.51 -10.10
N TYR A 135 -0.25 -6.24 -8.99
CA TYR A 135 1.08 -5.66 -9.03
C TYR A 135 1.88 -6.01 -7.77
N ILE A 136 3.20 -5.94 -7.91
CA ILE A 136 4.17 -5.83 -6.81
C ILE A 136 5.17 -4.77 -7.24
N GLU A 137 5.29 -3.72 -6.45
CA GLU A 137 6.06 -2.53 -6.80
C GLU A 137 6.88 -2.04 -5.61
N ALA A 138 8.04 -1.47 -5.90
CA ALA A 138 8.93 -0.86 -4.92
C ALA A 138 9.17 0.59 -5.34
N VAL A 139 8.71 1.52 -4.50
CA VAL A 139 8.70 2.96 -4.81
C VAL A 139 9.22 3.76 -3.63
N ASP A 140 9.59 5.01 -3.86
CA ASP A 140 9.90 5.95 -2.78
C ASP A 140 8.68 6.14 -1.86
N ALA A 141 8.87 5.98 -0.54
CA ALA A 141 7.78 5.95 0.43
C ALA A 141 7.04 7.30 0.62
N LEU A 142 7.55 8.40 0.08
CA LEU A 142 6.94 9.72 0.18
C LEU A 142 6.35 10.21 -1.15
N THR A 143 6.99 9.87 -2.26
CA THR A 143 6.69 10.42 -3.58
C THR A 143 6.08 9.40 -4.55
N LEU A 144 6.10 8.10 -4.22
CA LEU A 144 5.73 7.02 -5.14
C LEU A 144 6.54 7.07 -6.47
N GLY A 145 7.68 7.75 -6.45
CA GLY A 145 8.64 7.83 -7.55
C GLY A 145 9.55 6.60 -7.58
N ALA A 146 10.48 6.60 -8.53
CA ALA A 146 11.57 5.63 -8.52
C ALA A 146 12.39 5.81 -7.24
N PRO A 147 12.64 4.74 -6.47
CA PRO A 147 13.44 4.83 -5.25
C PRO A 147 14.89 5.15 -5.63
N LYS A 148 15.48 6.12 -4.91
CA LYS A 148 16.91 6.44 -5.05
C LYS A 148 17.72 5.57 -4.07
N PRO A 149 18.82 4.93 -4.51
CA PRO A 149 19.68 4.18 -3.60
C PRO A 149 20.19 5.05 -2.44
N GLY A 150 20.12 4.53 -1.22
CA GLY A 150 20.84 5.08 -0.05
C GLY A 150 20.28 6.37 0.59
N GLU A 151 19.21 6.97 0.05
CA GLU A 151 18.73 8.27 0.56
C GLU A 151 17.39 8.19 1.31
N ARG A 152 16.53 7.21 1.00
CA ARG A 152 15.13 7.21 1.44
C ARG A 152 14.54 5.82 1.64
N ASP A 153 13.54 5.77 2.51
CA ASP A 153 12.71 4.61 2.76
C ASP A 153 11.99 4.16 1.47
N VAL A 154 11.98 2.85 1.24
CA VAL A 154 11.33 2.22 0.08
C VAL A 154 10.02 1.59 0.52
N LEU A 155 8.92 2.03 -0.06
CA LEU A 155 7.62 1.38 0.07
C LEU A 155 7.53 0.21 -0.91
N VAL A 156 7.47 -1.00 -0.38
CA VAL A 156 7.10 -2.18 -1.16
C VAL A 156 5.61 -2.42 -0.98
N ALA A 157 4.85 -2.28 -2.06
CA ALA A 157 3.40 -2.44 -2.08
C ALA A 157 2.99 -3.55 -3.03
N LEU A 158 1.95 -4.27 -2.65
CA LEU A 158 1.37 -5.33 -3.47
C LEU A 158 -0.15 -5.23 -3.55
N ALA A 159 -0.69 -5.76 -4.63
CA ALA A 159 -2.10 -6.05 -4.79
C ALA A 159 -2.28 -7.41 -5.44
N VAL A 160 -3.11 -8.24 -4.83
CA VAL A 160 -3.32 -9.63 -5.25
C VAL A 160 -4.80 -9.98 -5.13
N PHE A 161 -5.32 -10.66 -6.13
CA PHE A 161 -6.66 -11.23 -6.12
C PHE A 161 -6.61 -12.65 -5.55
N PHE A 162 -7.54 -12.97 -4.66
CA PHE A 162 -7.90 -14.33 -4.27
C PHE A 162 -9.35 -14.54 -4.70
N GLY A 163 -9.56 -15.37 -5.74
CA GLY A 163 -10.82 -15.42 -6.46
C GLY A 163 -11.23 -14.04 -6.98
N LYS A 164 -12.34 -13.50 -6.49
CA LYS A 164 -12.84 -12.15 -6.83
C LYS A 164 -12.35 -11.06 -5.87
N THR A 165 -11.78 -11.43 -4.72
CA THR A 165 -11.42 -10.50 -3.66
C THR A 165 -10.04 -9.92 -3.89
N ARG A 166 -9.95 -8.61 -4.14
CA ARG A 166 -8.68 -7.89 -4.28
C ARG A 166 -8.18 -7.40 -2.92
N LEU A 167 -7.06 -7.94 -2.47
CA LEU A 167 -6.36 -7.54 -1.26
C LEU A 167 -5.15 -6.67 -1.60
N ILE A 168 -4.78 -5.81 -0.66
CA ILE A 168 -3.56 -4.99 -0.71
C ILE A 168 -2.84 -5.12 0.61
N ASP A 169 -1.52 -5.01 0.55
CA ASP A 169 -0.65 -4.93 1.71
C ASP A 169 0.63 -4.19 1.31
N ASN A 170 1.38 -3.70 2.28
CA ASN A 170 2.66 -3.05 2.04
C ASN A 170 3.59 -3.13 3.25
N THR A 171 4.87 -2.88 3.01
CA THR A 171 5.87 -2.64 4.05
C THR A 171 6.82 -1.51 3.63
N ILE A 172 7.47 -0.90 4.61
CA ILE A 172 8.46 0.15 4.41
C ILE A 172 9.83 -0.44 4.77
N LEU A 173 10.69 -0.54 3.77
CA LEU A 173 12.09 -0.91 3.94
C LEU A 173 12.87 0.36 4.28
N LYS A 174 13.38 0.43 5.50
CA LYS A 174 14.11 1.62 5.97
C LYS A 174 15.50 1.66 5.36
N GLY A 175 15.86 2.79 4.76
CA GLY A 175 17.26 3.06 4.40
C GLY A 175 18.11 3.15 5.66
N ASN A 176 19.35 2.63 5.60
CA ASN A 176 20.35 2.91 6.63
C ASN A 176 20.99 4.27 6.35
#